data_AF-A0A7V4J4W2-F1
#
_entry.id   AF-A0A7V4J4W2-F1
#
_cell.length_a   1.000
_cell.length_b   1.000
_cell.length_c   1.000
_cell.angle_alpha   90.00
_cell.angle_beta   90.00
_cell.angle_gamma   90.00
#
_symmetry.space_group_name_H-M   'P 1'
#
loop_
_entity.id
_entity.type
_entity.pdbx_description
1 polymer ?
#
loop_
_entity_poly.entity_id
_entity_poly.type
_entity_poly.pdbx_seq_one_letter_code
_entity_poly.pdbx_strand_id
1 'polypeptide(L)'
;MRLSDEEQAMLAGAAGAGVRKAMEIVVALGTIYGAQDLVPVTSVQVAGVSYKNLGDAGLEFLADWAAQGARVRVPTTLNPAGLDLVQWQELGFSADFAARQAQVIEAFAAMGVAATCTCTPYLIGNLPVRGEHIAWSESSAVSYANSVLGARTNREGGPSALAAAIVGRTARYGLHLDDQRRAQVHIQVRCPVRGLADYGALGHLIGRLARNRVPYIEGLEALTPESAYGRDCLKTLGAAMAASGAVALYHVAGVTPEAGDAEVAASPLERLVVDSLAPGYATLEHGEIGA
;
A
#
# COMPACT_ATOMS: atom_id res chain seq x y z
N MET A 1 -23.99 4.23 -3.99
CA MET A 1 -22.93 5.24 -3.78
C MET A 1 -23.51 6.62 -4.01
N ARG A 2 -23.25 7.56 -3.11
CA ARG A 2 -23.59 8.98 -3.24
C ARG A 2 -22.39 9.71 -3.82
N LEU A 3 -22.62 10.47 -4.89
CA LEU A 3 -21.62 11.29 -5.54
C LEU A 3 -22.01 12.77 -5.37
N SER A 4 -21.02 13.61 -5.08
CA SER A 4 -21.14 15.07 -5.12
C SER A 4 -21.38 15.59 -6.54
N ASP A 5 -21.81 16.83 -6.68
CA ASP A 5 -22.06 17.44 -8.00
C ASP A 5 -20.80 17.46 -8.87
N GLU A 6 -19.64 17.71 -8.26
CA GLU A 6 -18.34 17.66 -8.95
C GLU A 6 -18.03 16.24 -9.47
N GLU A 7 -18.25 15.22 -8.65
CA GLU A 7 -18.04 13.80 -9.00
C GLU A 7 -19.02 13.34 -10.10
N GLN A 8 -20.28 13.77 -10.03
CA GLN A 8 -21.28 13.52 -11.06
C GLN A 8 -20.90 14.20 -12.38
N ALA A 9 -20.40 15.44 -12.33
CA ALA A 9 -19.92 16.16 -13.52
C ALA A 9 -18.72 15.45 -14.17
N MET A 10 -17.77 14.94 -13.36
CA MET A 10 -16.66 14.11 -13.88
C MET A 10 -17.16 12.85 -14.56
N LEU A 11 -18.10 12.14 -13.94
CA LEU A 11 -18.70 10.92 -14.50
C LEU A 11 -19.49 11.21 -15.78
N ALA A 12 -20.12 12.38 -15.88
CA ALA A 12 -20.80 12.86 -17.09
C ALA A 12 -19.83 13.34 -18.20
N GLY A 13 -18.52 13.44 -17.92
CA GLY A 13 -17.49 13.81 -18.89
C GLY A 13 -17.19 15.31 -18.99
N ALA A 14 -17.65 16.14 -18.05
CA ALA A 14 -17.37 17.58 -18.03
C ALA A 14 -15.86 17.90 -17.93
N ALA A 15 -15.05 16.95 -17.43
CA ALA A 15 -13.60 17.08 -17.29
C ALA A 15 -12.80 16.29 -18.35
N GLY A 16 -13.44 15.88 -19.45
CA GLY A 16 -12.81 15.14 -20.54
C GLY A 16 -12.89 13.62 -20.42
N ALA A 17 -12.62 12.93 -21.53
CA ALA A 17 -12.80 11.48 -21.67
C ALA A 17 -11.93 10.67 -20.70
N GLY A 18 -10.66 11.07 -20.52
CA GLY A 18 -9.74 10.38 -19.62
C GLY A 18 -10.21 10.40 -18.16
N VAL A 19 -10.68 11.56 -17.68
CA VAL A 19 -11.22 11.70 -16.32
C VAL A 19 -12.53 10.93 -16.17
N ARG A 20 -13.41 10.97 -17.18
CA ARG A 20 -14.64 10.18 -17.17
C ARG A 20 -14.36 8.69 -17.00
N LYS A 21 -13.46 8.13 -17.81
CA LYS A 21 -13.07 6.71 -17.72
C LYS A 21 -12.46 6.36 -16.36
N ALA A 22 -11.64 7.26 -15.80
CA ALA A 22 -11.09 7.09 -14.45
C ALA A 22 -12.20 7.10 -13.39
N MET A 23 -13.15 8.02 -13.50
CA MET A 23 -14.30 8.11 -12.60
C MET A 23 -15.20 6.88 -12.69
N GLU A 24 -15.45 6.36 -13.89
CA GLU A 24 -16.18 5.10 -14.11
C GLU A 24 -15.51 3.93 -13.35
N ILE A 25 -14.17 3.82 -13.40
CA ILE A 25 -13.42 2.81 -12.65
C ILE A 25 -13.59 2.99 -11.13
N VAL A 26 -13.41 4.21 -10.61
CA VAL A 26 -13.54 4.49 -9.17
C VAL A 26 -14.96 4.18 -8.67
N VAL A 27 -15.99 4.58 -9.41
CA VAL A 27 -17.40 4.33 -9.07
C VAL A 27 -17.74 2.85 -9.17
N ALA A 28 -17.24 2.14 -10.18
CA ALA A 28 -17.45 0.70 -10.31
C ALA A 28 -16.84 -0.05 -9.11
N LEU A 29 -15.60 0.26 -8.74
CA LEU A 29 -14.94 -0.36 -7.59
C LEU A 29 -15.65 -0.04 -6.28
N GLY A 30 -16.01 1.22 -6.04
CA GLY A 30 -16.77 1.54 -4.84
C GLY A 30 -18.14 0.87 -4.82
N THR A 31 -18.78 0.62 -5.96
CA THR A 31 -20.03 -0.15 -6.02
C THR A 31 -19.78 -1.62 -5.66
N ILE A 32 -18.73 -2.23 -6.21
CA ILE A 32 -18.32 -3.61 -5.91
C ILE A 32 -18.05 -3.80 -4.42
N TYR A 33 -17.35 -2.86 -3.79
CA TYR A 33 -16.99 -2.92 -2.37
C TYR A 33 -18.04 -2.31 -1.43
N GLY A 34 -19.19 -1.88 -1.94
CA GLY A 34 -20.28 -1.33 -1.12
C GLY A 34 -19.97 0.03 -0.47
N ALA A 35 -19.05 0.81 -1.04
CA ALA A 35 -18.72 2.16 -0.58
C ALA A 35 -19.95 3.08 -0.65
N GLN A 36 -20.18 3.83 0.43
CA GLN A 36 -21.30 4.76 0.50
C GLN A 36 -21.05 6.03 -0.32
N ASP A 37 -19.80 6.46 -0.40
CA ASP A 37 -19.32 7.69 -1.03
C ASP A 37 -17.84 7.56 -1.40
N LEU A 38 -17.28 8.62 -2.00
CA LEU A 38 -15.87 8.75 -2.29
C LEU A 38 -15.20 9.71 -1.30
N VAL A 39 -13.88 9.64 -1.20
CA VAL A 39 -13.05 10.55 -0.40
C VAL A 39 -11.95 11.17 -1.25
N PRO A 40 -11.63 12.46 -1.04
CA PRO A 40 -10.43 13.04 -1.63
C PRO A 40 -9.18 12.33 -1.10
N VAL A 41 -8.19 12.16 -1.97
CA VAL A 41 -6.89 11.59 -1.58
C VAL A 41 -5.80 12.65 -1.61
N THR A 42 -4.87 12.61 -0.66
CA THR A 42 -3.75 13.58 -0.59
C THR A 42 -2.53 13.12 -1.40
N SER A 43 -2.37 11.81 -1.60
CA SER A 43 -1.34 11.25 -2.49
C SER A 43 -1.74 9.88 -3.04
N VAL A 44 -1.04 9.46 -4.11
CA VAL A 44 -1.20 8.16 -4.73
C VAL A 44 0.16 7.48 -4.95
N GLN A 45 0.18 6.16 -4.83
CA GLN A 45 1.29 5.33 -5.27
C GLN A 45 0.77 4.23 -6.19
N VAL A 46 1.23 4.22 -7.43
CA VAL A 46 0.81 3.25 -8.44
C VAL A 46 1.80 2.08 -8.48
N ALA A 47 1.27 0.85 -8.37
CA ALA A 47 2.04 -0.39 -8.58
C ALA A 47 1.77 -1.00 -9.96
N GLY A 48 2.44 -2.11 -10.27
CA GLY A 48 2.33 -2.75 -11.58
C GLY A 48 3.05 -1.99 -12.68
N VAL A 49 4.18 -1.35 -12.35
CA VAL A 49 4.96 -0.48 -13.25
C VAL A 49 5.87 -1.29 -14.18
N SER A 50 6.15 -2.55 -13.85
CA SER A 50 6.98 -3.42 -14.69
C SER A 50 6.29 -3.76 -16.00
N TYR A 51 7.00 -3.57 -17.13
CA TYR A 51 6.52 -4.03 -18.43
C TYR A 51 6.22 -5.54 -18.44
N LYS A 52 6.94 -6.34 -17.64
CA LYS A 52 6.68 -7.77 -17.50
C LYS A 52 5.27 -8.06 -16.97
N ASN A 53 4.72 -7.19 -16.13
CA ASN A 53 3.37 -7.33 -15.59
C ASN A 53 2.31 -6.73 -16.52
N LEU A 54 2.63 -5.60 -17.17
CA LEU A 54 1.69 -4.87 -18.03
C LEU A 54 1.52 -5.53 -19.41
N GLY A 55 2.62 -5.98 -20.00
CA GLY A 55 2.68 -6.35 -21.41
C GLY A 55 2.31 -5.20 -22.36
N ASP A 56 2.17 -5.52 -23.64
CA ASP A 56 1.78 -4.55 -24.67
C ASP A 56 0.42 -3.92 -24.37
N ALA A 57 -0.57 -4.72 -23.93
CA ALA A 57 -1.91 -4.22 -23.61
C ALA A 57 -1.92 -3.17 -22.49
N GLY A 58 -1.13 -3.37 -21.44
CA GLY A 58 -1.00 -2.39 -20.36
C GLY A 58 -0.27 -1.13 -20.81
N LEU A 59 0.75 -1.26 -21.65
CA LEU A 59 1.46 -0.11 -22.22
C LEU A 59 0.55 0.71 -23.16
N GLU A 60 -0.17 0.05 -24.07
CA GLU A 60 -1.16 0.69 -24.95
C GLU A 60 -2.24 1.40 -24.16
N PHE A 61 -2.74 0.78 -23.09
CA PHE A 61 -3.72 1.40 -22.19
C PHE A 61 -3.19 2.70 -21.56
N LEU A 62 -1.95 2.71 -21.07
CA LEU A 62 -1.33 3.90 -20.49
C LEU A 62 -1.12 4.99 -21.55
N ALA A 63 -0.64 4.62 -22.74
CA ALA A 63 -0.42 5.54 -23.84
C ALA A 63 -1.72 6.17 -24.35
N ASP A 64 -2.79 5.38 -24.50
CA ASP A 64 -4.14 5.86 -24.84
C ASP A 64 -4.65 6.88 -23.83
N TRP A 65 -4.50 6.60 -22.53
CA TRP A 65 -4.96 7.52 -21.50
C TRP A 65 -4.17 8.83 -21.49
N ALA A 66 -2.86 8.76 -21.67
CA ALA A 66 -2.00 9.93 -21.83
C ALA A 66 -2.38 10.76 -23.07
N ALA A 67 -2.67 10.10 -24.20
CA ALA A 67 -3.08 10.72 -25.46
C ALA A 67 -4.47 11.39 -25.36
N GLN A 68 -5.37 10.85 -24.54
CA GLN A 68 -6.66 11.47 -24.19
C GLN A 68 -6.51 12.67 -23.24
N GLY A 69 -5.29 13.09 -22.91
CA GLY A 69 -5.00 14.23 -22.06
C GLY A 69 -5.22 13.97 -20.57
N ALA A 70 -5.28 12.70 -20.15
CA ALA A 70 -5.37 12.39 -18.72
C ALA A 70 -4.14 12.95 -17.98
N ARG A 71 -4.39 13.54 -16.82
CA ARG A 71 -3.36 14.07 -15.92
C ARG A 71 -3.74 13.73 -14.49
N VAL A 72 -2.76 13.38 -13.68
CA VAL A 72 -2.95 13.23 -12.24
C VAL A 72 -3.19 14.60 -11.60
N ARG A 73 -4.03 14.63 -10.56
CA ARG A 73 -4.42 15.86 -9.83
C ARG A 73 -3.78 15.99 -8.46
N VAL A 74 -3.18 14.90 -7.98
CA VAL A 74 -2.56 14.79 -6.67
C VAL A 74 -1.13 14.24 -6.82
N PRO A 75 -0.21 14.51 -5.87
CA PRO A 75 1.11 13.92 -5.86
C PRO A 75 1.05 12.40 -6.06
N THR A 76 1.61 11.92 -7.16
CA THR A 76 1.54 10.51 -7.57
C THR A 76 2.94 9.97 -7.79
N THR A 77 3.23 8.83 -7.17
CA THR A 77 4.53 8.15 -7.19
C THR A 77 4.42 6.76 -7.80
N LEU A 78 5.54 6.20 -8.26
CA LEU A 78 5.61 4.87 -8.86
C LEU A 78 6.34 3.89 -7.96
N ASN A 79 5.79 2.68 -7.87
CA ASN A 79 6.50 1.48 -7.40
C ASN A 79 7.67 1.16 -8.36
N PRO A 80 8.66 0.31 -8.00
CA PRO A 80 9.80 0.02 -8.85
C PRO A 80 9.42 -0.45 -10.25
N ALA A 81 10.21 -0.01 -11.22
CA ALA A 81 10.18 -0.51 -12.58
C ALA A 81 10.65 -1.97 -12.63
N GLY A 82 10.47 -2.62 -13.77
CA GLY A 82 10.92 -4.00 -13.99
C GLY A 82 12.45 -4.19 -14.07
N LEU A 83 13.22 -3.11 -13.97
CA LEU A 83 14.68 -3.05 -14.07
C LEU A 83 15.20 -1.75 -13.44
N ASP A 84 16.52 -1.68 -13.26
CA ASP A 84 17.23 -0.42 -12.97
C ASP A 84 17.27 0.46 -14.24
N LEU A 85 16.68 1.66 -14.20
CA LEU A 85 16.55 2.52 -15.38
C LEU A 85 17.89 3.03 -15.93
N VAL A 86 18.99 2.91 -15.18
CA VAL A 86 20.32 3.40 -15.55
C VAL A 86 21.27 2.23 -15.86
N GLN A 87 21.35 1.25 -14.96
CA GLN A 87 22.34 0.16 -15.00
C GLN A 87 21.79 -1.15 -15.61
N TRP A 88 20.65 -1.12 -16.30
CA TRP A 88 20.02 -2.33 -16.84
C TRP A 88 20.94 -3.15 -17.76
N GLN A 89 21.85 -2.51 -18.50
CA GLN A 89 22.81 -3.20 -19.38
C GLN A 89 23.77 -4.06 -18.56
N GLU A 90 24.35 -3.50 -17.51
CA GLU A 90 25.31 -4.18 -16.62
C GLU A 90 24.63 -5.31 -15.83
N LEU A 91 23.35 -5.13 -15.49
CA LEU A 91 22.52 -6.14 -14.84
C LEU A 91 22.00 -7.23 -15.81
N GLY A 92 22.33 -7.14 -17.10
CA GLY A 92 22.04 -8.18 -18.09
C GLY A 92 20.62 -8.18 -18.67
N PHE A 93 19.89 -7.06 -18.58
CA PHE A 93 18.58 -6.95 -19.24
C PHE A 93 18.73 -6.72 -20.75
N SER A 94 17.77 -7.23 -21.53
CA SER A 94 17.76 -7.00 -22.98
C SER A 94 17.40 -5.57 -23.33
N ALA A 95 17.96 -5.07 -24.43
CA ALA A 95 17.64 -3.73 -24.94
C ALA A 95 16.16 -3.56 -25.30
N ASP A 96 15.52 -4.63 -25.79
CA ASP A 96 14.08 -4.64 -26.08
C ASP A 96 13.26 -4.44 -24.80
N PHE A 97 13.53 -5.21 -23.74
CA PHE A 97 12.82 -5.07 -22.47
C PHE A 97 13.06 -3.69 -21.84
N ALA A 98 14.29 -3.16 -21.94
CA ALA A 98 14.63 -1.82 -21.48
C ALA A 98 13.86 -0.72 -22.23
N ALA A 99 13.77 -0.82 -23.56
CA ALA A 99 13.01 0.11 -24.37
C ALA A 99 11.51 0.09 -24.02
N ARG A 100 10.92 -1.10 -23.85
CA ARG A 100 9.51 -1.24 -23.44
C ARG A 100 9.26 -0.71 -22.04
N GLN A 101 10.16 -0.96 -21.10
CA GLN A 101 10.05 -0.39 -19.75
C GLN A 101 10.15 1.13 -19.77
N ALA A 102 11.05 1.71 -20.59
CA ALA A 102 11.17 3.15 -20.73
C ALA A 102 9.86 3.77 -21.26
N GLN A 103 9.23 3.16 -22.27
CA GLN A 103 7.93 3.59 -22.79
C GLN A 103 6.84 3.60 -21.71
N VAL A 104 6.82 2.62 -20.80
CA VAL A 104 5.90 2.61 -19.65
C VAL A 104 6.15 3.82 -18.75
N ILE A 105 7.41 4.10 -18.40
CA ILE A 105 7.76 5.24 -17.55
C ILE A 105 7.40 6.57 -18.21
N GLU A 106 7.67 6.71 -19.51
CA GLU A 106 7.31 7.88 -20.30
C GLU A 106 5.80 8.11 -20.34
N ALA A 107 4.99 7.05 -20.50
CA ALA A 107 3.53 7.16 -20.48
C ALA A 107 3.01 7.66 -19.12
N PHE A 108 3.56 7.16 -18.00
CA PHE A 108 3.25 7.68 -16.66
C PHE A 108 3.70 9.14 -16.48
N ALA A 109 4.92 9.46 -16.89
CA ALA A 109 5.46 10.82 -16.81
C ALA A 109 4.65 11.82 -17.65
N ALA A 110 4.18 11.41 -18.83
CA ALA A 110 3.31 12.21 -19.68
C ALA A 110 1.99 12.55 -18.97
N MET A 111 1.48 11.68 -18.09
CA MET A 111 0.31 11.97 -17.24
C MET A 111 0.63 12.80 -15.99
N GLY A 112 1.89 13.19 -15.76
CA GLY A 112 2.33 13.97 -14.61
C GLY A 112 2.70 13.14 -13.38
N VAL A 113 2.87 11.82 -13.54
CA VAL A 113 3.31 10.95 -12.44
C VAL A 113 4.82 11.07 -12.24
N ALA A 114 5.27 11.18 -10.98
CA ALA A 114 6.69 11.18 -10.67
C ALA A 114 7.25 9.74 -10.76
N ALA A 115 8.25 9.56 -11.63
CA ALA A 115 8.93 8.28 -11.85
C ALA A 115 9.93 7.95 -10.71
N THR A 116 9.42 7.91 -9.48
CA THR A 116 10.21 7.66 -8.26
C THR A 116 10.71 6.24 -8.15
N CYS A 117 10.02 5.28 -8.80
CA CYS A 117 10.38 3.88 -8.90
C CYS A 117 10.83 3.23 -7.57
N THR A 118 10.04 3.42 -6.50
CA THR A 118 10.36 2.92 -5.15
C THR A 118 9.12 2.35 -4.44
N CYS A 119 9.32 1.25 -3.73
CA CYS A 119 8.32 0.65 -2.84
C CYS A 119 8.24 1.38 -1.49
N THR A 120 9.14 2.33 -1.24
CA THR A 120 9.26 3.07 0.02
C THR A 120 9.07 4.58 -0.20
N PRO A 121 7.90 5.03 -0.70
CA PRO A 121 7.67 6.43 -1.08
C PRO A 121 7.81 7.41 0.11
N TYR A 122 7.60 6.91 1.34
CA TYR A 122 7.81 7.65 2.58
C TYR A 122 9.29 7.98 2.86
N LEU A 123 10.24 7.23 2.31
CA LEU A 123 11.68 7.55 2.47
C LEU A 123 12.13 8.68 1.54
N ILE A 124 11.32 9.03 0.53
CA ILE A 124 11.58 10.13 -0.41
C ILE A 124 10.62 11.32 -0.20
N GLY A 125 9.97 11.39 0.96
CA GLY A 125 9.20 12.56 1.40
C GLY A 125 7.68 12.48 1.19
N ASN A 126 7.12 11.38 0.67
CA ASN A 126 5.67 11.19 0.65
C ASN A 126 5.17 10.69 2.02
N LEU A 127 4.92 11.64 2.93
CA LEU A 127 4.60 11.43 4.34
C LEU A 127 3.20 11.97 4.67
N PRO A 128 2.12 11.26 4.30
CA PRO A 128 0.77 11.63 4.73
C PRO A 128 0.67 11.58 6.26
N VAL A 129 -0.21 12.41 6.82
CA VAL A 129 -0.41 12.50 8.27
C VAL A 129 -1.60 11.66 8.73
N ARG A 130 -1.71 11.45 10.04
CA ARG A 130 -2.80 10.66 10.65
C ARG A 130 -4.17 11.13 10.17
N GLY A 131 -4.98 10.19 9.71
CA GLY A 131 -6.34 10.42 9.24
C GLY A 131 -6.45 10.81 7.76
N GLU A 132 -5.36 11.17 7.09
CA GLU A 132 -5.41 11.47 5.66
C GLU A 132 -5.75 10.24 4.84
N HIS A 133 -6.62 10.41 3.85
CA HIS A 133 -6.94 9.39 2.87
C HIS A 133 -5.92 9.45 1.74
N ILE A 134 -5.38 8.31 1.37
CA ILE A 134 -4.46 8.14 0.23
C ILE A 134 -4.89 6.92 -0.59
N ALA A 135 -4.37 6.77 -1.80
CA ALA A 135 -4.59 5.57 -2.62
C ALA A 135 -3.23 4.94 -2.99
N TRP A 136 -2.71 4.07 -2.13
CA TRP A 136 -1.42 3.41 -2.35
C TRP A 136 -1.61 1.93 -2.70
N SER A 137 -0.77 1.44 -3.61
CA SER A 137 -0.87 0.05 -4.09
C SER A 137 0.12 -0.91 -3.45
N GLU A 138 1.34 -0.46 -3.13
CA GLU A 138 2.39 -1.39 -2.70
C GLU A 138 2.10 -1.96 -1.31
N SER A 139 2.10 -3.29 -1.19
CA SER A 139 1.64 -4.02 0.00
C SER A 139 2.34 -3.58 1.30
N SER A 140 3.66 -3.45 1.26
CA SER A 140 4.47 -3.00 2.40
C SER A 140 4.27 -1.50 2.70
N ALA A 141 4.11 -0.68 1.66
CA ALA A 141 3.85 0.75 1.80
C ALA A 141 2.46 1.02 2.39
N VAL A 142 1.45 0.25 1.99
CA VAL A 142 0.09 0.27 2.54
C VAL A 142 0.11 -0.06 4.03
N SER A 143 0.81 -1.15 4.41
CA SER A 143 0.97 -1.54 5.82
C SER A 143 1.65 -0.45 6.64
N TYR A 144 2.71 0.16 6.10
CA TYR A 144 3.41 1.27 6.74
C TYR A 144 2.56 2.54 6.85
N ALA A 145 1.85 2.93 5.80
CA ALA A 145 1.01 4.12 5.78
C ALA A 145 -0.13 4.01 6.79
N ASN A 146 -0.81 2.86 6.84
CA ASN A 146 -1.89 2.63 7.79
C ASN A 146 -1.38 2.59 9.24
N SER A 147 -0.31 1.84 9.49
CA SER A 147 0.10 1.50 10.86
C SER A 147 1.07 2.51 11.48
N VAL A 148 2.02 3.02 10.70
CA VAL A 148 3.10 3.89 11.21
C VAL A 148 2.77 5.35 11.01
N LEU A 149 2.18 5.72 9.87
CA LEU A 149 1.78 7.11 9.59
C LEU A 149 0.36 7.43 10.08
N GLY A 150 -0.48 6.40 10.28
CA GLY A 150 -1.89 6.59 10.63
C GLY A 150 -2.74 7.10 9.46
N ALA A 151 -2.24 7.04 8.24
CA ALA A 151 -3.00 7.36 7.04
C ALA A 151 -4.03 6.25 6.76
N ARG A 152 -4.91 6.50 5.79
CA ARG A 152 -6.04 5.61 5.46
C ARG A 152 -5.95 5.20 4.00
N THR A 153 -5.68 3.93 3.74
CA THR A 153 -5.68 3.36 2.39
C THR A 153 -6.03 1.89 2.41
N ASN A 154 -6.78 1.46 1.40
CA ASN A 154 -6.84 0.05 1.02
C ASN A 154 -5.59 -0.33 0.22
N ARG A 155 -5.46 -1.61 -0.15
CA ARG A 155 -4.47 -2.05 -1.14
C ARG A 155 -5.05 -1.84 -2.53
N GLU A 156 -4.70 -0.72 -3.15
CA GLU A 156 -5.18 -0.36 -4.49
C GLU A 156 -4.52 -1.22 -5.57
N GLY A 157 -5.27 -1.56 -6.62
CA GLY A 157 -4.69 -2.13 -7.85
C GLY A 157 -4.00 -1.04 -8.68
N GLY A 158 -3.09 -1.41 -9.57
CA GLY A 158 -2.39 -0.44 -10.44
C GLY A 158 -3.35 0.47 -11.24
N PRO A 159 -4.32 -0.10 -11.99
CA PRO A 159 -5.31 0.71 -12.71
C PRO A 159 -6.22 1.54 -11.80
N SER A 160 -6.58 1.03 -10.61
CA SER A 160 -7.44 1.77 -9.67
C SER A 160 -6.71 2.94 -9.02
N ALA A 161 -5.44 2.75 -8.64
CA ALA A 161 -4.59 3.82 -8.12
C ALA A 161 -4.40 4.93 -9.16
N LEU A 162 -4.11 4.59 -10.42
CA LEU A 162 -3.98 5.59 -11.48
C LEU A 162 -5.31 6.33 -11.72
N ALA A 163 -6.44 5.62 -11.73
CA ALA A 163 -7.76 6.23 -11.80
C ALA A 163 -8.00 7.21 -10.63
N ALA A 164 -7.67 6.80 -9.41
CA ALA A 164 -7.78 7.62 -8.22
C ALA A 164 -6.88 8.87 -8.29
N ALA A 165 -5.68 8.76 -8.87
CA ALA A 165 -4.79 9.91 -9.08
C ALA A 165 -5.36 10.92 -10.09
N ILE A 166 -5.97 10.44 -11.18
CA ILE A 166 -6.58 11.29 -12.21
C ILE A 166 -7.84 11.98 -11.66
N VAL A 167 -8.67 11.27 -10.89
CA VAL A 167 -9.89 11.84 -10.29
C VAL A 167 -9.56 12.72 -9.09
N GLY A 168 -8.51 12.38 -8.33
CA GLY A 168 -8.15 12.94 -7.03
C GLY A 168 -8.94 12.34 -5.87
N ARG A 169 -9.61 11.20 -6.08
CA ARG A 169 -10.51 10.55 -5.10
C ARG A 169 -10.45 9.03 -5.20
N THR A 170 -10.69 8.34 -4.09
CA THR A 170 -10.91 6.88 -4.04
C THR A 170 -12.23 6.56 -3.34
N ALA A 171 -12.70 5.33 -3.47
CA ALA A 171 -13.92 4.86 -2.81
C ALA A 171 -13.69 4.70 -1.30
N ARG A 172 -14.62 5.22 -0.48
CA ARG A 172 -14.52 5.13 0.98
C ARG A 172 -15.10 3.80 1.48
N TYR A 173 -14.26 2.77 1.50
CA TYR A 173 -14.55 1.45 2.06
C TYR A 173 -13.32 0.88 2.77
N GLY A 174 -13.48 -0.28 3.42
CA GLY A 174 -12.37 -0.99 4.04
C GLY A 174 -11.64 -0.11 5.05
N LEU A 175 -10.31 -0.06 4.97
CA LEU A 175 -9.45 0.67 5.92
C LEU A 175 -9.57 2.19 5.87
N HIS A 176 -10.42 2.75 5.00
CA HIS A 176 -10.85 4.14 5.09
C HIS A 176 -11.90 4.38 6.21
N LEU A 177 -12.55 3.33 6.70
CA LEU A 177 -13.62 3.38 7.71
C LEU A 177 -13.08 2.98 9.09
N ASP A 178 -13.45 3.71 10.14
CA ASP A 178 -12.98 3.45 11.52
C ASP A 178 -13.29 2.04 12.00
N ASP A 179 -14.51 1.56 11.76
CA ASP A 179 -14.93 0.22 12.17
C ASP A 179 -14.06 -0.91 11.59
N GLN A 180 -13.48 -0.69 10.40
CA GLN A 180 -12.65 -1.67 9.71
C GLN A 180 -11.18 -1.64 10.16
N ARG A 181 -10.81 -0.65 10.98
CA ARG A 181 -9.44 -0.48 11.51
C ARG A 181 -9.29 -1.07 12.92
N ARG A 182 -10.38 -1.54 13.53
CA ARG A 182 -10.38 -2.17 14.85
C ARG A 182 -9.56 -3.46 14.88
N ALA A 183 -8.94 -3.74 16.01
CA ALA A 183 -8.22 -4.99 16.22
C ALA A 183 -9.14 -6.20 16.05
N GLN A 184 -8.64 -7.22 15.34
CA GLN A 184 -9.36 -8.47 15.08
C GLN A 184 -8.67 -9.68 15.69
N VAL A 185 -7.37 -9.56 16.02
CA VAL A 185 -6.60 -10.58 16.74
C VAL A 185 -5.60 -9.90 17.66
N HIS A 186 -5.48 -10.39 18.89
CA HIS A 186 -4.52 -9.89 19.87
C HIS A 186 -3.28 -10.79 19.86
N ILE A 187 -2.11 -10.20 19.71
CA ILE A 187 -0.83 -10.89 19.67
C ILE A 187 -0.01 -10.45 20.88
N GLN A 188 0.31 -11.39 21.76
CA GLN A 188 1.20 -11.14 22.88
C GLN A 188 2.59 -11.70 22.60
N VAL A 189 3.58 -10.82 22.43
CA VAL A 189 4.98 -11.20 22.23
C VAL A 189 5.65 -11.36 23.59
N ARG A 190 6.19 -12.54 23.88
CA ARG A 190 6.83 -12.87 25.17
C ARG A 190 8.29 -13.27 25.05
N CYS A 191 8.84 -13.19 23.84
CA CYS A 191 10.26 -13.43 23.57
C CYS A 191 11.01 -12.12 23.28
N PRO A 192 12.34 -12.08 23.46
CA PRO A 192 13.14 -10.92 23.10
C PRO A 192 13.13 -10.64 21.58
N VAL A 193 12.98 -9.36 21.21
CA VAL A 193 13.06 -8.86 19.83
C VAL A 193 14.05 -7.70 19.83
N ARG A 194 15.23 -7.87 19.21
CA ARG A 194 16.39 -6.97 19.42
C ARG A 194 16.93 -6.33 18.15
N GLY A 195 16.64 -6.86 16.97
CA GLY A 195 17.14 -6.33 15.70
C GLY A 195 16.19 -6.50 14.53
N LEU A 196 16.55 -5.91 13.38
CA LEU A 196 15.71 -5.93 12.17
C LEU A 196 15.33 -7.35 11.73
N ALA A 197 16.26 -8.31 11.82
CA ALA A 197 16.00 -9.70 11.50
C ALA A 197 14.90 -10.30 12.40
N ASP A 198 14.91 -9.98 13.70
CA ASP A 198 13.88 -10.43 14.64
C ASP A 198 12.50 -9.85 14.28
N TYR A 199 12.44 -8.57 13.91
CA TYR A 199 11.19 -7.94 13.44
C TYR A 199 10.69 -8.55 12.13
N GLY A 200 11.60 -8.97 11.24
CA GLY A 200 11.25 -9.70 10.03
C GLY A 200 10.68 -11.09 10.33
N ALA A 201 11.36 -11.87 11.18
CA ALA A 201 10.90 -13.19 11.61
C ALA A 201 9.57 -13.12 12.37
N LEU A 202 9.43 -12.16 13.28
CA LEU A 202 8.21 -11.91 14.01
C LEU A 202 7.07 -11.50 13.07
N GLY A 203 7.32 -10.55 12.17
CA GLY A 203 6.31 -10.10 11.21
C GLY A 203 5.87 -11.22 10.28
N HIS A 204 6.78 -12.10 9.87
CA HIS A 204 6.42 -13.28 9.09
C HIS A 204 5.49 -14.22 9.88
N LEU A 205 5.81 -14.50 11.15
CA LEU A 205 4.98 -15.34 12.01
C LEU A 205 3.59 -14.73 12.24
N ILE A 206 3.54 -13.46 12.62
CA ILE A 206 2.28 -12.76 12.86
C ILE A 206 1.46 -12.71 11.57
N GLY A 207 2.07 -12.45 10.42
CA GLY A 207 1.35 -12.42 9.15
C GLY A 207 0.66 -13.75 8.84
N ARG A 208 1.36 -14.89 9.05
CA ARG A 208 0.75 -16.22 8.88
C ARG A 208 -0.43 -16.46 9.84
N LEU A 209 -0.29 -16.04 11.10
CA LEU A 209 -1.31 -16.22 12.13
C LEU A 209 -2.53 -15.31 11.92
N ALA A 210 -2.28 -14.02 11.65
CA ALA A 210 -3.29 -13.01 11.45
C ALA A 210 -3.99 -13.17 10.10
N ARG A 211 -3.30 -13.67 9.07
CA ARG A 211 -3.74 -13.60 7.67
C ARG A 211 -4.08 -12.14 7.33
N ASN A 212 -5.22 -11.87 6.71
CA ASN A 212 -5.63 -10.53 6.32
C ASN A 212 -6.33 -9.73 7.45
N ARG A 213 -6.30 -10.24 8.69
CA ARG A 213 -6.90 -9.56 9.85
C ARG A 213 -6.00 -8.44 10.37
N VAL A 214 -6.56 -7.51 11.15
CA VAL A 214 -5.83 -6.43 11.83
C VAL A 214 -5.29 -6.93 13.19
N PRO A 215 -3.98 -7.17 13.36
CA PRO A 215 -3.41 -7.56 14.64
C PRO A 215 -3.19 -6.35 15.56
N TYR A 216 -3.45 -6.54 16.84
CA TYR A 216 -3.02 -5.67 17.93
C TYR A 216 -1.91 -6.36 18.71
N ILE A 217 -0.74 -5.75 18.76
CA ILE A 217 0.50 -6.38 19.21
C ILE A 217 0.96 -5.74 20.53
N GLU A 218 1.14 -6.57 21.55
CA GLU A 218 1.74 -6.23 22.84
C GLU A 218 3.11 -6.91 22.99
N GLY A 219 3.96 -6.36 23.85
CA GLY A 219 5.32 -6.85 24.11
C GLY A 219 6.39 -6.20 23.23
N LEU A 220 6.05 -5.12 22.52
CA LEU A 220 6.96 -4.32 21.68
C LEU A 220 6.98 -2.84 22.08
N GLU A 221 6.48 -2.47 23.26
CA GLU A 221 6.27 -1.09 23.71
C GLU A 221 7.58 -0.29 23.86
N ALA A 222 8.72 -0.99 23.98
CA ALA A 222 10.04 -0.37 23.98
C ALA A 222 10.45 0.19 22.60
N LEU A 223 9.73 -0.17 21.53
CA LEU A 223 9.95 0.33 20.19
C LEU A 223 9.28 1.69 20.02
N THR A 224 10.05 2.78 20.10
CA THR A 224 9.51 4.10 19.75
C THR A 224 9.91 4.48 18.33
N PRO A 225 9.05 5.11 17.51
CA PRO A 225 9.43 5.59 16.17
C PRO A 225 10.61 6.59 16.19
N GLU A 226 10.81 7.27 17.33
CA GLU A 226 11.89 8.22 17.58
C GLU A 226 13.22 7.54 17.96
N SER A 227 13.21 6.24 18.28
CA SER A 227 14.44 5.49 18.47
C SER A 227 15.24 5.42 17.17
N ALA A 228 16.57 5.25 17.27
CA ALA A 228 17.48 5.30 16.12
C ALA A 228 17.08 4.37 14.96
N TYR A 229 16.34 3.28 15.24
CA TYR A 229 15.88 2.30 14.25
C TYR A 229 14.36 2.05 14.30
N GLY A 230 13.61 2.86 15.03
CA GLY A 230 12.19 2.61 15.33
C GLY A 230 11.32 2.42 14.10
N ARG A 231 11.40 3.38 13.18
CA ARG A 231 10.67 3.34 11.90
C ARG A 231 11.11 2.19 11.00
N ASP A 232 12.39 1.83 10.99
CA ASP A 232 12.89 0.72 10.18
C ASP A 232 12.44 -0.65 10.70
N CYS A 233 12.37 -0.81 12.03
CA CYS A 233 11.80 -2.00 12.66
C CYS A 233 10.31 -2.13 12.37
N LEU A 234 9.52 -1.06 12.51
CA LEU A 234 8.09 -1.05 12.17
C LEU A 234 7.85 -1.32 10.68
N LYS A 235 8.67 -0.71 9.80
CA LYS A 235 8.66 -0.98 8.36
C LYS A 235 8.92 -2.46 8.08
N THR A 236 9.97 -3.03 8.69
CA THR A 236 10.33 -4.44 8.50
C THR A 236 9.24 -5.38 8.99
N LEU A 237 8.70 -5.12 10.18
CA LEU A 237 7.58 -5.86 10.78
C LEU A 237 6.36 -5.86 9.85
N GLY A 238 5.94 -4.66 9.43
CA GLY A 238 4.79 -4.47 8.54
C GLY A 238 4.98 -5.10 7.17
N ALA A 239 6.17 -4.98 6.58
CA ALA A 239 6.50 -5.58 5.29
C ALA A 239 6.44 -7.12 5.35
N ALA A 240 7.00 -7.72 6.40
CA ALA A 240 6.96 -9.17 6.58
C ALA A 240 5.54 -9.70 6.81
N MET A 241 4.71 -8.99 7.58
CA MET A 241 3.29 -9.33 7.76
C MET A 241 2.48 -9.17 6.45
N ALA A 242 2.76 -8.11 5.68
CA ALA A 242 2.12 -7.89 4.38
C ALA A 242 2.45 -9.03 3.40
N ALA A 243 3.70 -9.47 3.36
CA ALA A 243 4.15 -10.54 2.46
C ALA A 243 3.61 -11.93 2.85
N SER A 244 3.57 -12.25 4.15
CA SER A 244 3.18 -13.59 4.63
C SER A 244 1.69 -13.76 4.93
N GLY A 245 0.99 -12.66 5.21
CA GLY A 245 -0.41 -12.67 5.65
C GLY A 245 -1.36 -11.79 4.85
N ALA A 246 -0.84 -10.91 3.99
CA ALA A 246 -1.61 -9.81 3.40
C ALA A 246 -2.13 -8.79 4.44
N VAL A 247 -1.51 -8.69 5.63
CA VAL A 247 -1.84 -7.67 6.64
C VAL A 247 -1.59 -6.26 6.08
N ALA A 248 -2.63 -5.44 6.04
CA ALA A 248 -2.59 -4.08 5.50
C ALA A 248 -2.62 -2.97 6.57
N LEU A 249 -2.90 -3.34 7.82
CA LEU A 249 -2.88 -2.49 9.01
C LEU A 249 -2.56 -3.37 10.22
N TYR A 250 -1.71 -2.88 11.11
CA TYR A 250 -1.46 -3.45 12.42
C TYR A 250 -1.33 -2.35 13.46
N HIS A 251 -1.55 -2.71 14.73
CA HIS A 251 -1.37 -1.80 15.85
C HIS A 251 -0.32 -2.38 16.79
N VAL A 252 0.61 -1.54 17.25
CA VAL A 252 1.54 -1.87 18.34
C VAL A 252 1.16 -1.01 19.53
N ALA A 253 0.81 -1.65 20.64
CA ALA A 253 0.36 -1.02 21.87
C ALA A 253 1.33 0.11 22.29
N GLY A 254 0.80 1.32 22.50
CA GLY A 254 1.59 2.48 22.93
C GLY A 254 2.59 3.03 21.89
N VAL A 255 2.62 2.50 20.66
CA VAL A 255 3.64 2.83 19.65
C VAL A 255 3.00 3.38 18.37
N THR A 256 2.08 2.65 17.74
CA THR A 256 1.43 3.11 16.50
C THR A 256 0.34 4.14 16.81
N PRO A 257 0.09 5.15 15.95
CA PRO A 257 -0.73 6.31 16.29
C PRO A 257 -2.15 5.97 16.78
N GLU A 258 -2.77 4.94 16.22
CA GLU A 258 -4.16 4.53 16.52
C GLU A 258 -4.27 3.52 17.68
N ALA A 259 -3.15 2.97 18.19
CA ALA A 259 -3.19 1.90 19.18
C ALA A 259 -3.76 2.32 20.55
N GLY A 260 -3.81 3.62 20.82
CA GLY A 260 -4.40 4.19 22.03
C GLY A 260 -5.90 4.49 21.91
N ASP A 261 -6.48 4.37 20.71
CA ASP A 261 -7.89 4.65 20.51
C ASP A 261 -8.73 3.53 21.15
N ALA A 262 -9.70 3.89 22.00
CA ALA A 262 -10.45 2.93 22.80
C ALA A 262 -11.16 1.86 21.94
N GLU A 263 -11.60 2.24 20.74
CA GLU A 263 -12.25 1.32 19.80
C GLU A 263 -11.27 0.36 19.12
N VAL A 264 -10.00 0.75 18.97
CA VAL A 264 -8.94 -0.07 18.41
C VAL A 264 -8.42 -1.06 19.43
N ALA A 265 -8.24 -0.61 20.68
CA ALA A 265 -7.76 -1.42 21.80
C ALA A 265 -8.85 -2.30 22.44
N ALA A 266 -10.09 -2.21 21.98
CA ALA A 266 -11.16 -3.10 22.42
C ALA A 266 -10.74 -4.56 22.20
N SER A 267 -10.72 -5.35 23.27
CA SER A 267 -10.11 -6.69 23.27
C SER A 267 -10.78 -7.60 22.23
N PRO A 268 -10.06 -8.04 21.17
CA PRO A 268 -10.60 -9.00 20.24
C PRO A 268 -10.78 -10.36 20.94
N LEU A 269 -11.70 -11.18 20.43
CA LEU A 269 -12.04 -12.47 21.04
C LEU A 269 -10.89 -13.50 20.96
N GLU A 270 -9.99 -13.36 19.98
CA GLU A 270 -8.86 -14.26 19.76
C GLU A 270 -7.56 -13.64 20.25
N ARG A 271 -6.85 -14.36 21.13
CA ARG A 271 -5.53 -14.02 21.63
C ARG A 271 -4.53 -15.12 21.30
N LEU A 272 -3.42 -14.74 20.68
CA LEU A 272 -2.31 -15.60 20.31
C LEU A 272 -1.04 -15.14 21.02
N VAL A 273 -0.16 -16.09 21.34
CA VAL A 273 1.10 -15.81 22.05
C VAL A 273 2.26 -16.22 21.15
N VAL A 274 3.27 -15.35 21.07
CA VAL A 274 4.55 -15.63 20.41
C VAL A 274 5.63 -15.73 21.49
N ASP A 275 5.96 -16.96 21.88
CA ASP A 275 6.97 -17.26 22.90
C ASP A 275 8.38 -17.49 22.31
N SER A 276 8.52 -17.58 20.99
CA SER A 276 9.81 -17.80 20.30
C SER A 276 9.77 -17.33 18.86
N LEU A 277 10.89 -16.77 18.38
CA LEU A 277 11.10 -16.40 16.98
C LEU A 277 11.65 -17.53 16.11
N ALA A 278 12.07 -18.65 16.72
CA ALA A 278 12.69 -19.76 15.99
C ALA A 278 11.85 -20.29 14.80
N PRO A 279 10.52 -20.42 14.90
CA PRO A 279 9.71 -20.85 13.75
C PRO A 279 9.73 -19.83 12.60
N GLY A 280 9.86 -18.54 12.91
CA GLY A 280 9.93 -17.46 11.92
C GLY A 280 11.24 -17.51 11.15
N TYR A 281 12.35 -17.65 11.88
CA TYR A 281 13.69 -17.84 11.31
C TYR A 281 13.76 -19.10 10.45
N ALA A 282 13.28 -20.24 10.94
CA ALA A 282 13.30 -21.50 10.20
C ALA A 282 12.56 -21.40 8.85
N THR A 283 11.44 -20.67 8.81
CA THR A 283 10.68 -20.49 7.55
C THR A 283 11.42 -19.59 6.56
N LEU A 284 12.06 -18.52 7.04
CA LEU A 284 12.79 -17.57 6.20
C LEU A 284 14.12 -18.12 5.68
N GLU A 285 14.80 -18.96 6.45
CA GLU A 285 16.11 -19.53 6.09
C GLU A 285 16.01 -20.69 5.10
N HIS A 286 14.97 -21.53 5.23
CA HIS A 286 14.85 -22.74 4.42
C HIS A 286 13.88 -22.58 3.23
N GLY A 287 13.09 -21.50 3.21
CA GLY A 287 11.98 -21.35 2.29
C GLY A 287 10.90 -22.39 2.54
N GLU A 288 9.64 -22.06 2.30
CA GLU A 288 8.63 -23.10 2.19
C GLU A 288 8.88 -23.83 0.86
N ILE A 289 9.51 -25.01 0.92
CA ILE A 289 9.32 -26.02 -0.11
C ILE A 289 7.87 -26.45 0.04
N GLY A 290 6.96 -25.74 -0.64
CA GLY A 290 5.53 -26.04 -0.62
C GLY A 290 5.30 -27.51 -0.97
N ALA A 291 4.56 -28.20 -0.09
CA ALA A 291 3.94 -29.48 -0.38
C ALA A 291 2.57 -29.26 -1.04
#